data_AF-A0A345ZVU0-F1
#
_entry.id   AF-A0A345ZVU0-F1
#
_cell.length_a   1.000
_cell.length_b   1.000
_cell.length_c   1.000
_cell.angle_alpha   90.00
_cell.angle_beta   90.00
_cell.angle_gamma   90.00
#
_symmetry.space_group_name_H-M   'P 1'
#
loop_
_entity.id
_entity.type
_entity.pdbx_description
1 polymer ?
#
loop_
_entity_poly.entity_id
_entity_poly.type
_entity_poly.pdbx_seq_one_letter_code
_entity_poly.pdbx_strand_id
1 'polypeptide(L)'
;MALVNATIAGRQFRLACEDGQEEHLTALAKDIDTRIIDLRRKFGEIGDTRLTVMAALMVADDLSESHRRIRRLEEEIQALQDARMVSSDRARAASDAVVGAFNSAAERIEGITKKLNQTLGPGAAIG
;
A
#
# COMPACT_ATOMS: atom_id res chain seq x y z
N MET A 1 -9.22 18.37 -28.75
CA MET A 1 -8.49 19.55 -28.22
C MET A 1 -9.52 20.60 -27.85
N ALA A 2 -9.82 20.71 -26.57
CA ALA A 2 -10.73 21.69 -26.01
C ALA A 2 -9.95 22.84 -25.34
N LEU A 3 -10.64 23.95 -25.09
CA LEU A 3 -10.11 25.12 -24.39
C LEU A 3 -10.96 25.38 -23.15
N VAL A 4 -10.31 25.58 -22.01
CA VAL A 4 -10.95 25.99 -20.76
C VAL A 4 -10.58 27.44 -20.45
N ASN A 5 -11.59 28.24 -20.14
CA ASN A 5 -11.38 29.59 -19.62
C ASN A 5 -11.35 29.52 -18.10
N ALA A 6 -10.23 29.93 -17.50
CA ALA A 6 -10.06 29.98 -16.06
C ALA A 6 -9.76 31.41 -15.61
N THR A 7 -10.25 31.80 -14.44
CA THR A 7 -9.90 33.07 -13.80
C THR A 7 -9.01 32.77 -12.61
N ILE A 8 -7.80 33.34 -12.61
CA ILE A 8 -6.80 33.16 -11.54
C ILE A 8 -6.27 34.54 -11.16
N ALA A 9 -6.33 34.88 -9.88
CA ALA A 9 -5.94 36.19 -9.34
C ALA A 9 -6.64 37.36 -10.06
N GLY A 10 -7.89 37.17 -10.46
CA GLY A 10 -8.66 38.16 -11.22
C GLY A 10 -8.26 38.31 -12.70
N ARG A 11 -7.37 37.46 -13.22
CA ARG A 11 -6.96 37.46 -14.63
C ARG A 11 -7.52 36.25 -15.36
N GLN A 12 -7.98 36.45 -16.59
CA GLN A 12 -8.51 35.37 -17.42
C GLN A 12 -7.39 34.68 -18.21
N PHE A 13 -7.36 33.35 -18.14
CA PHE A 13 -6.42 32.48 -18.83
C PHE A 13 -7.19 31.51 -19.73
N ARG A 14 -6.67 31.27 -20.94
CA ARG A 14 -7.15 30.21 -21.83
C ARG A 14 -6.17 29.05 -21.74
N LEU A 15 -6.64 27.93 -21.19
CA LEU A 15 -5.84 26.73 -20.98
C LEU A 15 -6.21 25.71 -22.05
N ALA A 16 -5.20 25.16 -22.72
CA ALA A 16 -5.38 24.01 -23.59
C ALA A 16 -5.59 22.77 -22.74
N CYS A 17 -6.58 21.96 -23.10
CA CYS A 17 -6.88 20.72 -22.41
C CYS A 17 -7.11 19.57 -23.38
N GLU A 18 -6.80 18.37 -22.91
CA GLU A 18 -7.20 17.14 -23.56
C GLU A 18 -8.68 16.86 -23.27
N ASP A 19 -9.34 16.14 -24.18
CA ASP A 19 -10.76 15.88 -24.07
C ASP A 19 -11.03 15.05 -22.79
N GLY A 20 -11.91 15.55 -21.92
CA GLY A 20 -12.22 14.93 -20.62
C GLY A 20 -11.40 15.44 -19.44
N GLN A 21 -10.43 16.34 -19.63
CA GLN A 21 -9.66 16.98 -18.55
C GLN A 21 -10.23 18.34 -18.13
N GLU A 22 -11.34 18.81 -18.73
CA GLU A 22 -11.83 20.17 -18.55
C GLU A 22 -12.17 20.48 -17.09
N GLU A 23 -12.88 19.57 -16.43
CA GLU A 23 -13.30 19.73 -15.04
C GLU A 23 -12.09 19.75 -14.09
N HIS A 24 -11.13 18.84 -14.32
CA HIS A 24 -9.91 18.75 -13.51
C HIS A 24 -9.08 20.04 -13.62
N LEU A 25 -8.84 20.54 -14.83
CA LEU A 25 -8.12 21.80 -15.05
C LEU A 25 -8.84 23.00 -14.42
N THR A 26 -10.17 23.03 -14.50
CA THR A 26 -10.98 24.07 -13.85
C THR A 26 -10.83 24.03 -12.33
N ALA A 27 -10.84 22.82 -11.74
CA ALA A 27 -10.65 22.63 -10.30
C ALA A 27 -9.25 23.06 -9.85
N LEU A 28 -8.20 22.69 -10.60
CA LEU A 28 -6.82 23.12 -10.33
C LEU A 28 -6.67 24.64 -10.39
N ALA A 29 -7.26 25.29 -11.39
CA ALA A 29 -7.22 26.75 -11.51
C ALA A 29 -7.90 27.43 -10.32
N LYS A 30 -9.04 26.90 -9.87
CA LYS A 30 -9.76 27.39 -8.69
C LYS A 30 -8.96 27.21 -7.39
N ASP A 31 -8.23 26.10 -7.25
CA ASP A 31 -7.35 25.88 -6.10
C ASP A 31 -6.23 26.94 -6.06
N ILE A 32 -5.55 27.17 -7.19
CA ILE A 32 -4.51 28.20 -7.30
C ILE A 32 -5.09 29.59 -6.99
N ASP A 33 -6.26 29.93 -7.54
CA ASP A 33 -6.93 31.21 -7.27
C ASP A 33 -7.21 31.39 -5.77
N THR A 34 -7.74 30.36 -5.12
CA THR A 34 -8.01 30.36 -3.67
C THR A 34 -6.73 30.59 -2.86
N ARG A 35 -5.64 29.88 -3.19
CA ARG A 35 -4.33 30.06 -2.55
C ARG A 35 -3.81 31.49 -2.70
N ILE A 36 -3.93 32.07 -3.89
CA ILE A 36 -3.50 33.46 -4.14
C ILE A 36 -4.36 34.46 -3.35
N ILE A 37 -5.68 34.27 -3.31
CA ILE A 37 -6.59 35.12 -2.53
C ILE A 37 -6.26 35.04 -1.02
N ASP A 38 -5.95 33.86 -0.51
CA ASP A 38 -5.56 33.66 0.88
C ASP A 38 -4.22 34.33 1.21
N LEU A 39 -3.25 34.21 0.30
CA LEU A 39 -1.97 34.91 0.42
C LEU A 39 -2.17 36.43 0.38
N ARG A 40 -3.03 36.94 -0.50
CA ARG A 40 -3.37 38.37 -0.56
C ARG A 40 -4.03 38.84 0.74
N ARG A 41 -4.91 38.02 1.35
CA ARG A 41 -5.52 38.32 2.65
C ARG A 41 -4.49 38.35 3.79
N LYS A 42 -3.48 37.47 3.77
CA LYS A 42 -2.46 37.35 4.83
C LYS A 42 -1.36 38.39 4.72
N PHE A 43 -0.88 38.65 3.52
CA PHE A 43 0.32 39.47 3.27
C PHE A 43 0.01 40.84 2.65
N GLY A 44 -1.25 41.08 2.28
CA GLY A 44 -1.66 42.29 1.56
C GLY A 44 -1.31 42.24 0.07
N GLU A 45 -1.50 43.37 -0.61
CA GLU A 45 -1.20 43.52 -2.03
C GLU A 45 0.28 43.83 -2.28
N ILE A 46 1.14 42.82 -2.04
CA ILE A 46 2.59 42.90 -2.27
C ILE A 46 2.99 42.74 -3.75
N GLY A 47 1.99 42.61 -4.63
CA GLY A 47 2.12 42.43 -6.08
C GLY A 47 1.79 41.00 -6.52
N ASP A 48 1.04 40.90 -7.62
CA ASP A 48 0.52 39.62 -8.15
C ASP A 48 1.63 38.62 -8.45
N THR A 49 2.75 39.06 -9.04
CA THR A 49 3.88 38.16 -9.33
C THR A 49 4.44 37.52 -8.06
N ARG A 50 4.55 38.27 -6.95
CA ARG A 50 5.06 37.72 -5.68
C ARG A 50 4.07 36.73 -5.09
N LEU A 51 2.79 37.06 -5.10
CA LEU A 51 1.73 36.17 -4.62
C LEU A 51 1.67 34.86 -5.43
N THR A 52 1.78 34.94 -6.76
CA THR A 52 1.84 33.75 -7.63
C THR A 52 3.08 32.91 -7.36
N VAL A 53 4.26 33.52 -7.18
CA VAL A 53 5.49 32.78 -6.82
C VAL A 53 5.35 32.09 -5.47
N MET A 54 4.76 32.75 -4.47
CA MET A 54 4.49 32.13 -3.16
C MET A 54 3.51 30.97 -3.29
N ALA A 55 2.41 31.13 -4.04
CA ALA A 55 1.45 30.05 -4.28
C ALA A 55 2.10 28.86 -4.98
N ALA A 56 2.96 29.10 -5.98
CA ALA A 56 3.69 28.06 -6.70
C ALA A 56 4.67 27.31 -5.77
N LEU A 57 5.40 28.03 -4.90
CA LEU A 57 6.29 27.41 -3.91
C LEU A 57 5.53 26.56 -2.89
N MET A 58 4.35 27.01 -2.44
CA MET A 58 3.51 26.23 -1.55
C MET A 58 3.03 24.93 -2.21
N VAL A 59 2.56 24.99 -3.46
CA VAL A 59 2.15 23.79 -4.21
C VAL A 59 3.34 22.84 -4.39
N ALA A 60 4.54 23.37 -4.68
CA ALA A 60 5.74 22.55 -4.81
C ALA A 60 6.14 21.88 -3.49
N ASP A 61 5.97 22.56 -2.36
CA ASP A 61 6.22 21.99 -1.03
C ASP A 61 5.21 20.89 -0.69
N ASP A 62 3.90 21.14 -0.90
CA ASP A 62 2.84 20.14 -0.70
C ASP A 62 3.09 18.86 -1.52
N LEU A 63 3.52 19.03 -2.78
CA LEU A 63 3.86 17.91 -3.66
C LEU A 63 5.10 17.15 -3.18
N SER A 64 6.14 17.88 -2.73
CA SER A 64 7.36 17.31 -2.16
C SER A 64 7.06 16.49 -0.90
N GLU A 65 6.21 17.01 -0.02
CA GLU A 65 5.75 16.31 1.18
C GLU A 65 4.94 15.06 0.82
N SER A 66 4.00 15.17 -0.12
CA SER A 66 3.18 14.05 -0.60
C SER A 66 4.06 12.93 -1.16
N HIS A 67 5.06 13.25 -1.98
CA HIS A 67 6.02 12.27 -2.48
C HIS A 67 6.84 11.62 -1.37
N ARG A 68 7.26 12.37 -0.34
CA ARG A 68 7.97 11.78 0.82
C ARG A 68 7.06 10.83 1.58
N ARG A 69 5.79 11.16 1.75
CA ARG A 69 4.80 10.31 2.43
C ARG A 69 4.54 9.03 1.63
N ILE A 70 4.38 9.13 0.31
CA ILE A 70 4.22 7.96 -0.57
C ILE A 70 5.40 7.02 -0.42
N ARG A 71 6.64 7.53 -0.52
CA ARG A 71 7.84 6.69 -0.35
C ARG A 71 7.88 5.95 0.99
N ARG A 72 7.54 6.64 2.09
CA ARG A 72 7.47 6.00 3.42
C ARG A 72 6.42 4.89 3.49
N LEU A 73 5.25 5.12 2.88
CA LEU A 73 4.18 4.11 2.84
C LEU A 73 4.59 2.91 1.97
N GLU A 74 5.29 3.14 0.86
CA GLU A 74 5.84 2.07 0.02
C GLU A 74 6.86 1.23 0.79
N GLU A 75 7.77 1.87 1.53
CA GLU A 75 8.74 1.20 2.42
C GLU A 75 8.04 0.37 3.51
N GLU A 76 7.00 0.91 4.14
CA GLU A 76 6.22 0.20 5.16
C GLU A 76 5.47 -1.01 4.59
N ILE A 77 4.84 -0.84 3.42
CA ILE A 77 4.17 -1.94 2.71
C ILE A 77 5.17 -3.05 2.40
N GLN A 78 6.36 -2.70 1.91
CA GLN A 78 7.40 -3.69 1.61
C GLN A 78 7.83 -4.44 2.88
N ALA A 79 8.09 -3.72 3.97
CA ALA A 79 8.46 -4.33 5.24
C ALA A 79 7.38 -5.27 5.79
N LEU A 80 6.09 -4.89 5.66
CA LEU A 80 4.97 -5.75 6.04
C LEU A 80 4.85 -6.99 5.15
N GLN A 81 5.09 -6.86 3.85
CA GLN A 81 5.11 -7.99 2.92
C GLN A 81 6.23 -8.97 3.26
N ASP A 82 7.44 -8.48 3.54
CA ASP A 82 8.58 -9.31 3.93
C ASP A 82 8.31 -10.04 5.26
N ALA A 83 7.78 -9.32 6.26
CA ALA A 83 7.40 -9.92 7.54
C ALA A 83 6.29 -11.00 7.37
N ARG A 84 5.35 -10.77 6.46
CA ARG A 84 4.29 -11.73 6.13
C ARG A 84 4.88 -12.97 5.44
N MET A 85 5.83 -12.83 4.52
CA MET A 85 6.49 -13.97 3.90
C MET A 85 7.23 -14.82 4.93
N VAL A 86 8.02 -14.19 5.80
CA VAL A 86 8.75 -14.89 6.87
C VAL A 86 7.81 -15.62 7.83
N SER A 87 6.70 -15.00 8.22
CA SER A 87 5.72 -15.65 9.11
C SER A 87 4.99 -16.81 8.42
N SER A 88 4.63 -16.66 7.14
CA SER A 88 4.06 -17.74 6.32
C SER A 88 5.01 -18.93 6.19
N ASP A 89 6.29 -18.70 5.93
CA ASP A 89 7.28 -19.77 5.79
C ASP A 89 7.50 -20.50 7.11
N ARG A 90 7.52 -19.78 8.24
CA ARG A 90 7.55 -20.40 9.58
C ARG A 90 6.31 -21.25 9.84
N ALA A 91 5.12 -20.77 9.47
CA ALA A 91 3.87 -21.51 9.63
C ALA A 91 3.85 -22.78 8.77
N ARG A 92 4.36 -22.72 7.55
CA ARG A 92 4.54 -23.89 6.67
C ARG A 92 5.50 -24.91 7.27
N ALA A 93 6.70 -24.47 7.68
CA ALA A 93 7.69 -25.35 8.29
C ALA A 93 7.17 -26.02 9.57
N ALA A 94 6.43 -25.28 10.40
CA ALA A 94 5.77 -25.85 11.57
C ALA A 94 4.71 -26.89 11.19
N SER A 95 3.92 -26.63 10.16
CA SER A 95 2.91 -27.57 9.65
C SER A 95 3.55 -28.86 9.13
N ASP A 96 4.63 -28.74 8.35
CA ASP A 96 5.37 -29.88 7.81
C ASP A 96 6.00 -30.73 8.93
N ALA A 97 6.56 -30.10 9.96
CA ALA A 97 7.10 -30.79 11.13
C ALA A 97 6.03 -31.57 11.90
N VAL A 98 4.83 -30.98 12.05
CA VAL A 98 3.68 -31.65 12.68
C VAL A 98 3.24 -32.86 11.87
N VAL A 99 3.11 -32.74 10.55
CA VAL A 99 2.78 -33.87 9.66
C VAL A 99 3.82 -34.98 9.76
N GLY A 100 5.12 -34.62 9.76
CA GLY A 100 6.21 -35.58 9.94
C GLY A 100 6.13 -36.34 11.27
N ALA A 101 5.82 -35.63 12.36
CA ALA A 101 5.64 -36.24 13.68
C ALA A 101 4.45 -37.21 13.72
N PHE A 102 3.32 -36.86 13.08
CA PHE A 102 2.17 -37.76 12.95
C PHE A 102 2.49 -39.03 12.17
N ASN A 103 3.20 -38.92 11.04
CA ASN A 103 3.59 -40.08 10.24
C ASN A 103 4.54 -41.00 11.04
N SER A 104 5.53 -40.45 11.74
CA SER A 104 6.43 -41.25 12.57
C SER A 104 5.70 -41.93 13.74
N ALA A 105 4.71 -41.27 14.34
CA ALA A 105 3.87 -41.87 15.36
C ALA A 105 3.03 -43.04 14.81
N ALA A 106 2.43 -42.87 13.62
CA ALA A 106 1.68 -43.92 12.94
C ALA A 106 2.57 -45.14 12.64
N GLU A 107 3.75 -44.95 12.07
CA GLU A 107 4.72 -46.02 11.79
C GLU A 107 5.11 -46.80 13.07
N ARG A 108 5.28 -46.10 14.20
CA ARG A 108 5.57 -46.75 15.49
C ARG A 108 4.40 -47.59 15.98
N ILE A 109 3.17 -47.10 15.85
CA ILE A 109 1.95 -47.85 16.23
C ILE A 109 1.81 -49.10 15.37
N GLU A 110 2.00 -48.99 14.06
CA GLU A 110 1.98 -50.13 13.13
C GLU A 110 3.08 -51.15 13.48
N GLY A 111 4.29 -50.68 13.78
CA GLY A 111 5.40 -51.52 14.20
C GLY A 111 5.12 -52.30 15.50
N ILE A 112 4.51 -51.65 16.50
CA ILE A 112 4.09 -52.30 17.75
C ILE A 112 3.01 -53.34 17.46
N THR A 113 2.00 -52.99 16.66
CA THR A 113 0.90 -53.89 16.28
C THR A 113 1.42 -55.15 15.57
N LYS A 114 2.36 -54.98 14.63
CA LYS A 114 2.97 -56.10 13.91
C LYS A 114 3.75 -57.04 14.84
N LYS A 115 4.51 -56.49 15.79
CA LYS A 115 5.23 -57.29 16.79
C LYS A 115 4.27 -58.06 17.69
N LEU A 116 3.19 -57.42 18.14
CA LEU A 116 2.17 -58.06 18.98
C LEU A 116 1.49 -59.22 18.24
N ASN A 117 1.12 -59.02 16.97
CA ASN A 117 0.52 -60.07 16.15
C ASN A 117 1.49 -61.24 15.89
N GLN A 118 2.79 -60.97 15.74
CA GLN A 118 3.80 -62.01 15.60
C GLN A 118 3.99 -62.84 16.88
N THR A 119 3.91 -62.22 18.06
CA THR A 119 3.93 -62.94 19.34
C THR A 119 2.68 -63.79 19.58
N LEU A 120 1.58 -63.54 18.86
CA LEU A 120 0.32 -64.28 18.93
C LEU A 120 0.20 -65.39 17.85
N GLY A 121 1.26 -65.67 17.06
CA GLY A 121 1.31 -66.76 16.07
C GLY A 121 1.22 -68.17 16.68
N PRO A 122 0.98 -69.22 15.85
CA PRO A 122 -0.06 -70.25 15.97
C PRO A 122 0.13 -71.29 17.10
N GLY A 123 0.34 -70.83 18.34
CA GLY A 123 0.41 -71.68 19.55
C GLY A 123 -0.74 -71.49 20.53
N ALA A 124 -1.60 -70.49 20.34
CA ALA A 124 -2.73 -70.20 21.24
C ALA A 124 -4.03 -70.96 20.84
N ALA A 125 -3.89 -72.14 20.26
CA ALA A 125 -4.97 -73.09 20.05
C ALA A 125 -4.82 -74.27 21.02
N ILE A 126 -4.85 -74.03 22.34
CA ILE A 126 -5.07 -75.09 23.33
C ILE A 126 -5.80 -74.48 24.54
N GLY A 127 -7.03 -74.92 24.77
CA GLY A 127 -7.80 -74.67 25.99
C GLY A 127 -9.25 -74.30 25.73
#